data_AF-A0A1X7SGJ0-F1
#
_entry.id   AF-A0A1X7SGJ0-F1
#
_cell.length_a   1.000
_cell.length_b   1.000
_cell.length_c   1.000
_cell.angle_alpha   90.00
_cell.angle_beta   90.00
_cell.angle_gamma   90.00
#
_symmetry.space_group_name_H-M   'P 1'
#
loop_
_entity.id
_entity.type
_entity.pdbx_description
1 polymer ?
#
loop_
_entity_poly.entity_id
_entity_poly.type
_entity_poly.pdbx_seq_one_letter_code
_entity_poly.pdbx_strand_id
1 'polypeptide(L)'
;MPLLDAILAKRIRLVDYEKIVNENGQRLVAFGQYAGIAGFINILHGLGLRLLALGHHTPFMHVACAHNYPSSSAAKAAIASVGREIQYGLIPEMLGPIIFTFTGSGNVSQGAQDVFKVLPHEYVSPNELQDVLMNGDTRKVYGTE
;
A
#
# COMPACT_ATOMS: atom_id res chain seq x y z
N MET A 1 -14.58 -33.84 -2.04
CA MET A 1 -14.29 -32.38 -1.95
C MET A 1 -15.63 -31.68 -2.18
N PRO A 2 -16.32 -31.16 -1.15
CA PRO A 2 -17.77 -30.89 -1.22
C PRO A 2 -18.21 -29.99 -2.38
N LEU A 3 -17.43 -28.95 -2.72
CA LEU A 3 -17.72 -28.08 -3.88
C LEU A 3 -17.63 -28.84 -5.20
N LEU A 4 -16.57 -29.62 -5.42
CA LEU A 4 -16.35 -30.36 -6.66
C LEU A 4 -17.35 -31.51 -6.80
N ASP A 5 -17.69 -32.18 -5.69
CA ASP A 5 -18.72 -33.22 -5.65
C ASP A 5 -20.09 -32.64 -6.07
N ALA A 6 -20.43 -31.44 -5.58
CA ALA A 6 -21.65 -30.73 -5.96
C ALA A 6 -21.65 -30.28 -7.44
N ILE A 7 -20.51 -29.83 -7.97
CA ILE A 7 -20.35 -29.47 -9.38
C ILE A 7 -20.62 -30.67 -10.28
N LEU A 8 -20.06 -31.83 -9.96
CA LEU A 8 -20.28 -33.07 -10.70
C LEU A 8 -21.75 -33.53 -10.61
N ALA A 9 -22.29 -33.61 -9.39
CA ALA A 9 -23.66 -34.06 -9.15
C ALA A 9 -24.70 -33.19 -9.86
N LYS A 10 -24.48 -31.87 -9.91
CA LYS A 10 -25.37 -30.90 -10.56
C LYS A 10 -25.02 -30.62 -12.03
N ARG A 11 -24.00 -31.30 -12.60
CA ARG A 11 -23.50 -31.07 -13.97
C ARG A 11 -23.18 -29.61 -14.28
N ILE A 12 -22.58 -28.91 -13.32
CA ILE A 12 -22.17 -27.50 -13.44
C ILE A 12 -20.87 -27.43 -14.26
N ARG A 13 -20.77 -26.44 -15.16
CA ARG A 13 -19.48 -26.08 -15.78
C ARG A 13 -18.78 -25.04 -14.92
N LEU A 14 -17.62 -25.41 -14.36
CA LEU A 14 -16.76 -24.49 -13.64
C LEU A 14 -15.81 -23.78 -14.62
N VAL A 15 -15.78 -22.45 -14.59
CA VAL A 15 -14.79 -21.64 -15.28
C VAL A 15 -13.93 -20.97 -14.23
N ASP A 16 -12.68 -21.43 -14.11
CA ASP A 16 -11.72 -20.87 -13.15
C ASP A 16 -10.90 -19.76 -13.82
N TYR A 17 -11.20 -18.51 -13.46
CA TYR A 17 -10.51 -17.33 -13.98
C TYR A 17 -9.04 -17.24 -13.56
N GLU A 18 -8.63 -17.94 -12.51
CA GLU A 18 -7.23 -18.03 -12.12
C GLU A 18 -6.39 -18.84 -13.12
N LYS A 19 -7.02 -19.76 -13.85
CA LYS A 19 -6.39 -20.60 -14.87
C LYS A 19 -6.46 -20.04 -16.29
N ILE A 20 -7.01 -18.83 -16.47
CA ILE A 20 -6.91 -18.13 -17.74
C ILE A 20 -5.48 -17.58 -17.88
N VAL A 21 -4.68 -18.27 -18.70
CA VAL A 21 -3.27 -17.96 -18.95
C VAL A 21 -3.01 -17.74 -20.45
N ASN A 22 -1.94 -17.01 -20.77
CA ASN A 22 -1.43 -16.92 -22.14
C ASN A 22 -0.55 -18.15 -22.51
N GLU A 23 -0.02 -18.14 -23.73
CA GLU A 23 0.85 -19.21 -24.26
C GLU A 23 2.12 -19.42 -23.42
N ASN A 24 2.56 -18.39 -22.70
CA ASN A 24 3.73 -18.43 -21.81
C ASN A 24 3.36 -18.82 -20.35
N GLY A 25 2.11 -19.20 -20.09
CA GLY A 25 1.63 -19.58 -18.76
C GLY A 25 1.39 -18.40 -17.81
N GLN A 26 1.44 -17.15 -18.29
CA GLN A 26 1.16 -15.97 -17.47
C GLN A 26 -0.35 -15.75 -17.33
N ARG A 27 -0.82 -15.53 -16.09
CA ARG A 27 -2.22 -15.27 -15.77
C ARG A 27 -2.70 -13.95 -16.40
N LEU A 28 -3.80 -14.01 -17.16
CA LEU A 28 -4.37 -12.84 -17.86
C LEU A 28 -5.34 -12.04 -17.00
N VAL A 29 -6.09 -12.71 -16.11
CA VAL A 29 -7.08 -12.06 -15.24
C VAL A 29 -6.54 -12.01 -13.82
N ALA A 30 -6.04 -10.86 -13.41
CA ALA A 30 -5.48 -10.65 -12.06
C ALA A 30 -5.86 -9.26 -11.51
N PHE A 31 -5.94 -9.17 -10.18
CA PHE A 31 -6.24 -7.94 -9.45
C PHE A 31 -5.04 -7.45 -8.61
N GLY A 32 -3.84 -7.99 -8.87
CA GLY A 32 -2.65 -7.76 -8.03
C GLY A 32 -2.34 -6.28 -7.82
N GLN A 33 -2.38 -5.47 -8.88
CA GLN A 33 -2.11 -4.03 -8.77
C GLN A 33 -3.11 -3.31 -7.85
N TYR A 34 -4.40 -3.59 -8.01
CA TYR A 34 -5.44 -3.01 -7.15
C TYR A 34 -5.34 -3.51 -5.69
N ALA A 35 -4.93 -4.76 -5.47
CA ALA A 35 -4.63 -5.27 -4.13
C ALA A 35 -3.49 -4.49 -3.48
N GLY A 36 -2.44 -4.16 -4.25
CA GLY A 36 -1.35 -3.30 -3.80
C GLY A 36 -1.80 -1.90 -3.42
N ILE A 37 -2.57 -1.26 -4.31
CA ILE A 37 -3.13 0.08 -4.10
C ILE A 37 -3.98 0.11 -2.82
N ALA A 38 -4.97 -0.79 -2.70
CA ALA A 38 -5.85 -0.85 -1.54
C ALA A 38 -5.09 -1.20 -0.25
N GLY A 39 -4.12 -2.12 -0.35
CA GLY A 39 -3.28 -2.52 0.76
C GLY A 39 -2.48 -1.35 1.33
N PHE A 40 -1.81 -0.57 0.48
CA PHE A 40 -1.01 0.56 0.93
C PHE A 40 -1.88 1.68 1.53
N ILE A 41 -3.04 1.98 0.93
CA ILE A 41 -4.00 2.95 1.52
C ILE A 41 -4.42 2.51 2.94
N ASN A 42 -4.73 1.22 3.12
CA ASN A 42 -5.12 0.70 4.42
C ASN A 42 -3.96 0.66 5.42
N ILE A 43 -2.71 0.47 4.98
CA ILE A 43 -1.52 0.60 5.83
C ILE A 43 -1.42 2.03 6.35
N LEU A 44 -1.55 3.05 5.49
CA LEU A 44 -1.52 4.45 5.92
C LEU A 44 -2.65 4.77 6.91
N HIS A 45 -3.87 4.31 6.63
CA HIS A 45 -5.01 4.47 7.54
C HIS A 45 -4.73 3.81 8.90
N GLY A 46 -4.29 2.55 8.89
CA GLY A 46 -3.96 1.80 10.11
C GLY A 46 -2.83 2.44 10.90
N LEU A 47 -1.82 2.99 10.22
CA LEU A 47 -0.74 3.75 10.84
C LEU A 47 -1.28 5.01 11.54
N GLY A 48 -2.16 5.75 10.88
CA GLY A 48 -2.84 6.91 11.47
C GLY A 48 -3.59 6.56 12.77
N LEU A 49 -4.38 5.48 12.75
CA LEU A 49 -5.08 4.99 13.94
C LEU A 49 -4.11 4.54 15.05
N ARG A 50 -3.04 3.82 14.67
CA ARG A 50 -2.05 3.32 15.63
C ARG A 50 -1.32 4.45 16.33
N LEU A 51 -0.88 5.45 15.57
CA LEU A 51 -0.16 6.61 16.11
C LEU A 51 -1.08 7.48 16.97
N LEU A 52 -2.34 7.67 16.55
CA LEU A 52 -3.34 8.36 17.37
C LEU A 52 -3.56 7.64 18.70
N ALA A 53 -3.66 6.31 18.70
CA ALA A 53 -3.80 5.50 19.92
C ALA A 53 -2.56 5.57 20.83
N LEU A 54 -1.39 5.92 20.28
CA LEU A 54 -0.15 6.18 21.03
C LEU A 54 -0.04 7.64 21.50
N GLY A 55 -1.01 8.51 21.20
CA GLY A 55 -1.01 9.91 21.58
C GLY A 55 -0.36 10.86 20.57
N HIS A 56 -0.08 10.40 19.35
CA HIS A 56 0.53 11.21 18.30
C HIS A 56 -0.50 11.66 17.26
N HIS A 57 -0.61 12.97 17.09
CA HIS A 57 -1.33 13.56 15.96
C HIS A 57 -0.39 13.63 14.77
N THR A 58 -0.74 12.95 13.67
CA THR A 58 0.08 12.89 12.46
C THR A 58 -0.79 13.06 11.22
N PRO A 59 -0.26 13.47 10.07
CA PRO A 59 -1.08 13.60 8.85
C PRO A 59 -1.82 12.30 8.43
N PHE A 60 -1.31 11.13 8.84
CA PHE A 60 -1.89 9.84 8.48
C PHE A 60 -3.31 9.61 9.02
N MET A 61 -3.73 10.29 10.10
CA MET A 61 -5.13 10.20 10.59
C MET A 61 -6.16 10.77 9.60
N HIS A 62 -5.73 11.55 8.60
CA HIS A 62 -6.60 12.06 7.54
C HIS A 62 -6.81 11.05 6.39
N VAL A 63 -6.11 9.91 6.39
CA VAL A 63 -6.31 8.85 5.40
C VAL A 63 -7.47 7.96 5.84
N ALA A 64 -8.53 7.89 5.04
CA ALA A 64 -9.62 6.93 5.21
C ALA A 64 -9.25 5.52 4.71
N CYS A 65 -9.99 4.49 5.15
CA CYS A 65 -9.91 3.15 4.56
C CYS A 65 -10.11 3.16 3.04
N ALA A 66 -9.45 2.25 2.33
CA ALA A 66 -9.49 2.17 0.87
C ALA A 66 -10.91 2.08 0.30
N HIS A 67 -11.81 1.33 0.95
CA HIS A 67 -13.20 1.14 0.51
C HIS A 67 -14.09 2.39 0.67
N ASN A 68 -13.63 3.41 1.38
CA ASN A 68 -14.35 4.68 1.53
C ASN A 68 -14.10 5.65 0.37
N TYR A 69 -13.12 5.36 -0.50
CA TYR A 69 -12.87 6.17 -1.68
C TYR A 69 -13.62 5.61 -2.89
N PRO A 70 -14.23 6.48 -3.73
CA PRO A 70 -14.94 6.05 -4.93
C PRO A 70 -14.00 5.55 -6.04
N SER A 71 -12.71 5.87 -5.97
CA SER A 71 -11.69 5.43 -6.93
C SER A 71 -10.28 5.50 -6.35
N SER A 72 -9.33 4.78 -6.97
CA SER A 72 -7.90 4.88 -6.64
C SER A 72 -7.36 6.30 -6.85
N SER A 73 -7.86 7.02 -7.86
CA SER A 73 -7.49 8.41 -8.11
C SER A 73 -7.94 9.34 -6.98
N ALA A 74 -9.16 9.16 -6.47
CA ALA A 74 -9.65 9.93 -5.32
C ALA A 74 -8.83 9.64 -4.05
N ALA A 75 -8.49 8.37 -3.80
CA ALA A 75 -7.61 7.99 -2.69
C ALA A 75 -6.22 8.64 -2.82
N LYS A 76 -5.62 8.61 -4.01
CA LYS A 76 -4.33 9.25 -4.28
C LYS A 76 -4.39 10.77 -4.07
N ALA A 77 -5.47 11.44 -4.47
CA ALA A 77 -5.63 12.89 -4.22
C ALA A 77 -5.71 13.23 -2.73
N ALA A 78 -6.40 12.39 -1.93
CA ALA A 78 -6.42 12.53 -0.47
C ALA A 78 -5.02 12.33 0.13
N ILE A 79 -4.31 11.28 -0.31
CA ILE A 79 -2.94 10.98 0.13
C ILE A 79 -1.96 12.08 -0.30
N ALA A 80 -2.12 12.70 -1.46
CA ALA A 80 -1.32 13.85 -1.88
C ALA A 80 -1.51 15.05 -0.93
N SER A 81 -2.71 15.20 -0.37
CA SER A 81 -3.00 16.25 0.62
C SER A 81 -2.30 15.98 1.95
N VAL A 82 -2.33 14.74 2.40
CA VAL A 82 -1.52 14.24 3.53
C VAL A 82 -0.02 14.44 3.27
N GLY A 83 0.44 14.19 2.05
CA GLY A 83 1.83 14.42 1.65
C GLY A 83 2.27 15.88 1.82
N ARG A 84 1.41 16.86 1.51
CA ARG A 84 1.71 18.28 1.76
C ARG A 84 1.84 18.59 3.24
N GLU A 85 0.99 18.03 4.08
CA GLU A 85 1.07 18.16 5.54
C GLU A 85 2.40 17.59 6.08
N ILE A 86 2.85 16.45 5.54
CA ILE A 86 4.16 15.89 5.87
C ILE A 86 5.28 16.87 5.49
N GLN A 87 5.24 17.46 4.28
CA GLN A 87 6.24 18.46 3.86
C GLN A 87 6.28 19.71 4.74
N TYR A 88 5.14 20.10 5.34
CA TYR A 88 5.08 21.19 6.32
C TYR A 88 5.64 20.82 7.69
N GLY A 89 6.13 19.59 7.88
CA GLY A 89 6.74 19.14 9.14
C GLY A 89 5.71 18.79 10.21
N LEU A 90 4.50 18.38 9.81
CA LEU A 90 3.45 17.99 10.76
C LEU A 90 3.61 16.56 11.32
N ILE A 91 4.71 15.87 10.99
CA ILE A 91 5.12 14.66 11.70
C ILE A 91 5.92 15.08 12.95
N PRO A 92 5.52 14.66 14.16
CA PRO A 92 6.29 14.93 15.38
C PRO A 92 7.72 14.39 15.29
N GLU A 93 8.72 15.22 15.61
CA GLU A 93 10.14 14.85 15.55
C GLU A 93 10.48 13.60 16.37
N MET A 94 9.79 13.39 17.49
CA MET A 94 9.98 12.22 18.35
C MET A 94 9.68 10.87 17.68
N LEU A 95 8.89 10.87 16.59
CA LEU A 95 8.64 9.65 15.81
C LEU A 95 9.81 9.28 14.90
N GLY A 96 10.70 10.24 14.64
CA GLY A 96 11.76 10.10 13.65
C GLY A 96 11.23 9.86 12.22
N PRO A 97 12.12 9.45 11.31
CA PRO A 97 11.76 9.13 9.93
C PRO A 97 10.81 7.93 9.85
N ILE A 98 9.79 8.03 8.99
CA ILE A 98 8.88 6.92 8.70
C ILE A 98 9.37 6.16 7.47
N ILE A 99 9.63 4.87 7.63
CA ILE A 99 10.18 3.98 6.59
C ILE A 99 9.14 2.93 6.21
N PHE A 100 8.94 2.73 4.91
CA PHE A 100 8.13 1.68 4.32
C PHE A 100 9.04 0.70 3.57
N THR A 101 8.95 -0.58 3.92
CA THR A 101 9.68 -1.66 3.23
C THR A 101 8.76 -2.39 2.26
N PHE A 102 9.16 -2.48 1.00
CA PHE A 102 8.42 -3.15 -0.06
C PHE A 102 9.09 -4.48 -0.40
N THR A 103 8.53 -5.59 0.08
CA THR A 103 9.06 -6.92 -0.23
C THR A 103 8.40 -7.49 -1.49
N GLY A 104 9.20 -7.74 -2.52
CA GLY A 104 8.79 -8.37 -3.78
C GLY A 104 8.57 -7.39 -4.93
N SER A 105 8.63 -7.90 -6.17
CA SER A 105 8.64 -7.08 -7.40
C SER A 105 7.39 -7.24 -8.28
N GLY A 106 6.40 -8.01 -7.82
CA GLY A 106 5.18 -8.29 -8.58
C GLY A 106 4.15 -7.16 -8.56
N ASN A 107 3.03 -7.38 -9.26
CA ASN A 107 1.94 -6.39 -9.43
C ASN A 107 1.43 -5.77 -8.12
N VAL A 108 1.41 -6.55 -7.03
CA VAL A 108 0.97 -6.06 -5.71
C VAL A 108 1.94 -5.01 -5.16
N SER A 109 3.25 -5.29 -5.22
CA SER A 109 4.27 -4.33 -4.77
C SER A 109 4.24 -3.06 -5.61
N GLN A 110 4.16 -3.21 -6.94
CA GLN A 110 4.06 -2.07 -7.85
C GLN A 110 2.81 -1.22 -7.57
N GLY A 111 1.66 -1.84 -7.32
CA GLY A 111 0.44 -1.11 -6.94
C GLY A 111 0.56 -0.37 -5.61
N ALA A 112 1.26 -0.92 -4.63
CA ALA A 112 1.54 -0.23 -3.37
C ALA A 112 2.48 0.97 -3.58
N GLN A 113 3.55 0.77 -4.33
CA GLN A 113 4.51 1.81 -4.68
C GLN A 113 3.88 2.94 -5.52
N ASP A 114 2.93 2.63 -6.39
CA ASP A 114 2.16 3.61 -7.15
C ASP A 114 1.37 4.59 -6.27
N VAL A 115 1.03 4.20 -5.04
CA VAL A 115 0.41 5.07 -4.04
C VAL A 115 1.49 5.77 -3.21
N PHE A 116 2.53 5.05 -2.78
CA PHE A 116 3.66 5.62 -2.04
C PHE A 116 4.30 6.80 -2.76
N LYS A 117 4.49 6.71 -4.08
CA LYS A 117 5.10 7.77 -4.91
C LYS A 117 4.34 9.10 -4.90
N VAL A 118 3.10 9.11 -4.40
CA VAL A 118 2.29 10.33 -4.24
C VAL A 118 2.67 11.11 -2.98
N LEU A 119 3.29 10.46 -1.99
CA LEU A 119 3.84 11.11 -0.80
C LEU A 119 5.19 11.79 -1.14
N PRO A 120 5.63 12.80 -0.36
CA PRO A 120 7.01 13.25 -0.39
C PRO A 120 7.90 12.09 0.05
N HIS A 121 8.70 11.54 -0.87
CA HIS A 121 9.41 10.31 -0.60
C HIS A 121 10.85 10.30 -1.10
N GLU A 122 11.63 9.40 -0.52
CA GLU A 122 12.98 9.05 -0.97
C GLU A 122 13.15 7.54 -0.87
N TYR A 123 13.67 6.92 -1.92
CA TYR A 123 14.06 5.51 -1.86
C TYR A 123 15.51 5.39 -1.41
N VAL A 124 15.75 4.51 -0.44
CA VAL A 124 17.07 4.24 0.12
C VAL A 124 17.34 2.74 0.10
N SER A 125 18.61 2.36 -0.04
CA SER A 125 19.02 0.96 0.10
C SER A 125 18.97 0.53 1.58
N PRO A 126 18.85 -0.78 1.86
CA PRO A 126 18.85 -1.29 3.23
C PRO A 126 20.08 -0.86 4.05
N ASN A 127 21.23 -0.65 3.40
CA ASN A 127 22.47 -0.23 4.06
C ASN A 127 22.44 1.24 4.53
N GLU A 128 21.57 2.06 3.94
CA GLU A 128 21.42 3.49 4.28
C GLU A 128 20.42 3.71 5.43
N LEU A 129 19.70 2.67 5.86
CA LEU A 129 18.67 2.80 6.92
C LEU A 129 19.24 3.33 8.24
N GLN A 130 20.48 2.98 8.58
CA GLN A 130 21.11 3.51 9.78
C GLN A 130 21.36 5.02 9.68
N ASP A 131 21.74 5.52 8.50
CA ASP A 131 21.91 6.94 8.28
C ASP A 131 20.57 7.68 8.30
N VAL A 132 19.54 7.11 7.67
CA VAL A 132 18.18 7.64 7.72
C VAL A 132 17.71 7.78 9.16
N LEU A 133 17.88 6.77 10.01
CA LEU A 133 17.47 6.85 11.42
C LEU A 133 18.14 7.98 12.20
N MET A 134 19.38 8.35 11.84
CA MET A 134 20.17 9.37 12.55
C MET A 134 19.97 10.77 11.97
N ASN A 135 19.85 10.88 10.64
CA ASN A 135 19.94 12.14 9.89
C ASN A 135 18.73 12.39 8.96
N GLY A 136 17.74 11.50 8.95
CA GLY A 136 16.60 11.55 8.05
C GLY A 136 15.67 12.73 8.31
N ASP A 137 15.11 13.28 7.24
CA ASP A 137 14.18 14.41 7.26
C ASP A 137 12.75 13.91 7.49
N THR A 138 12.11 14.39 8.55
CA THR A 138 10.71 14.05 8.90
C THR A 138 9.68 14.68 7.97
N ARG A 139 10.11 15.54 7.04
CA ARG A 139 9.26 16.16 6.00
C ARG A 139 9.07 15.30 4.75
N LYS A 140 9.55 14.05 4.80
CA LYS A 140 9.34 13.01 3.79
C LYS A 140 9.27 11.63 4.44
N VAL A 141 8.82 10.66 3.66
CA VAL A 141 8.82 9.24 4.03
C VAL A 141 9.87 8.49 3.22
N TYR A 142 10.37 7.39 3.77
CA TYR A 142 11.43 6.61 3.15
C TYR A 142 10.89 5.28 2.64
N GLY A 143 11.35 4.86 1.47
CA GLY A 143 11.03 3.59 0.85
C GLY A 143 12.28 2.72 0.73
N THR A 144 12.18 1.42 0.97
CA THR A 144 13.29 0.49 0.71
C THR A 144 12.74 -0.84 0.17
N GLU A 145 13.51 -1.52 -0.65
CA GLU A 145 13.18 -2.80 -1.32
C GLU A 145 14.16 -3.90 -0.93
#